data_AF-A0A1V1PJD2-F1
#
_entry.id   AF-A0A1V1PJD2-F1
#
_cell.length_a   1.000
_cell.length_b   1.000
_cell.length_c   1.000
_cell.angle_alpha   90.00
_cell.angle_beta   90.00
_cell.angle_gamma   90.00
#
_symmetry.space_group_name_H-M   'P 1'
#
loop_
_entity.id
_entity.type
_entity.pdbx_description
1 polymer ?
#
loop_
_entity_poly.entity_id
_entity_poly.type
_entity_poly.pdbx_seq_one_letter_code
_entity_poly.pdbx_strand_id
1 'polypeptide(L)'
;MANWIAPSISSVRAFEASARHGSFTRAAGELNITQSAVSHAIRELEARLGVALFHREGRALELTQAGKLYLPYVSDAIARLRAGDQALLDPTRRARVLTVSVSPSFAAKWLAPRLGSFSDANPDLDLRISAAPQHIDFSDSEIDVAVRHGDGDWPQLSCTRLCEETMFPVCSPALLKGKRPRTPADLPGLNLIHHRNADAWRAWLAAFGVNAPARALRGPSFSEMSLVIDAAIAGQGIALARSALADRDLREGRLARPLAEERPAPFAYWIVCPKPSAELPKIARFRDWLLAEAAPAKPKRRR
;
A
#
# COMPACT_ATOMS: atom_id res chain seq x y z
N MET A 1 21.14 10.33 29.21
CA MET A 1 20.03 10.35 28.23
C MET A 1 19.28 11.65 28.45
N ALA A 2 19.24 12.54 27.45
CA ALA A 2 18.54 13.81 27.59
C ALA A 2 17.05 13.54 27.84
N ASN A 3 16.49 14.21 28.85
CA ASN A 3 15.07 14.06 29.20
C ASN A 3 14.23 14.62 28.05
N TRP A 4 13.52 13.77 27.32
CA TRP A 4 12.68 14.18 26.20
C TRP A 4 11.48 14.97 26.73
N ILE A 5 11.46 16.28 26.46
CA ILE A 5 10.32 17.15 26.72
C ILE A 5 9.73 17.55 25.36
N ALA A 6 8.47 17.17 25.14
CA ALA A 6 7.75 17.45 23.90
C ALA A 6 7.65 18.97 23.66
N PRO A 7 7.79 19.44 22.40
CA PRO A 7 7.54 20.84 22.07
C PRO A 7 6.10 21.25 22.41
N SER A 8 5.90 22.54 22.68
CA SER A 8 4.54 23.07 22.82
C SER A 8 3.77 22.93 21.50
N ILE A 9 2.49 22.58 21.59
CA ILE A 9 1.62 22.44 20.41
C ILE A 9 1.53 23.76 19.62
N SER A 10 1.58 24.90 20.31
CA SER A 10 1.55 26.23 19.71
C SER A 10 2.77 26.46 18.81
N SER A 11 3.96 26.08 19.27
CA SER A 11 5.19 26.22 18.50
C SER A 11 5.24 25.30 17.29
N VAL A 12 4.71 24.07 17.45
CA VAL A 12 4.57 23.09 16.37
C VAL A 12 3.58 23.57 15.29
N ARG A 13 2.42 24.12 15.69
CA ARG A 13 1.43 24.70 14.76
C ARG A 13 1.97 25.94 14.04
N ALA A 14 2.70 26.81 14.73
CA ALA A 14 3.32 27.98 14.13
C ALA A 14 4.33 27.59 13.05
N PHE A 15 5.12 26.55 13.28
CA PHE A 15 6.05 26.00 12.28
C PHE A 15 5.34 25.44 11.05
N GLU A 16 4.36 24.55 11.21
CA GLU A 16 3.61 23.95 10.08
C GLU A 16 2.95 25.01 9.21
N ALA A 17 2.18 25.92 9.82
CA ALA A 17 1.46 26.95 9.09
C ALA A 17 2.43 27.89 8.36
N SER A 18 3.55 28.24 8.98
CA SER A 18 4.58 29.09 8.36
C SER A 18 5.27 28.40 7.19
N ALA A 19 5.53 27.10 7.29
CA ALA A 19 6.12 26.30 6.23
C ALA A 19 5.18 26.20 5.02
N ARG A 20 3.89 25.92 5.24
CA ARG A 20 2.88 25.81 4.18
C ARG A 20 2.60 27.13 3.48
N HIS A 21 2.59 28.24 4.22
CA HIS A 21 2.36 29.57 3.65
C HIS A 21 3.62 30.26 3.15
N GLY A 22 4.82 29.79 3.49
CA GLY A 22 6.06 30.54 3.22
C GLY A 22 6.02 31.98 3.75
N SER A 23 5.28 32.24 4.83
CA SER A 23 5.08 33.58 5.40
C SER A 23 4.56 33.52 6.83
N PHE A 24 5.28 34.16 7.76
CA PHE A 24 4.82 34.32 9.14
C PHE A 24 3.54 35.16 9.26
N THR A 25 3.34 36.14 8.38
CA THR A 25 2.14 36.99 8.39
C THR A 25 0.90 36.20 7.99
N ARG A 26 0.99 35.36 6.95
CA ARG A 26 -0.14 34.52 6.54
C ARG A 26 -0.42 33.41 7.55
N ALA A 27 0.63 32.80 8.12
CA ALA A 27 0.48 31.84 9.19
C ALA A 27 -0.21 32.44 10.43
N ALA A 28 0.16 33.66 10.81
CA ALA A 28 -0.48 34.40 11.90
C ALA A 28 -1.99 34.61 11.64
N GLY A 29 -2.35 34.98 10.40
CA GLY A 29 -3.74 35.11 9.98
C GLY A 29 -4.54 33.81 10.10
N GLU A 30 -3.98 32.67 9.68
CA GLU A 30 -4.64 31.37 9.85
C GLU A 30 -4.80 30.98 11.31
N LEU A 31 -3.76 31.22 12.11
CA LEU A 31 -3.74 30.80 13.52
C LEU A 31 -4.50 31.77 14.43
N ASN A 32 -5.03 32.88 13.90
CA ASN A 32 -5.68 33.96 14.66
C ASN A 32 -4.79 34.50 15.81
N ILE A 33 -3.50 34.67 15.54
CA ILE A 33 -2.53 35.24 16.49
C ILE A 33 -1.69 36.33 15.80
N THR A 34 -0.86 37.05 16.56
CA THR A 34 0.01 38.08 15.97
C THR A 34 1.22 37.45 15.27
N GLN A 35 1.76 38.13 14.26
CA GLN A 35 3.00 37.71 13.60
C GLN A 35 4.17 37.61 14.59
N SER A 36 4.22 38.49 15.59
CA SER A 36 5.22 38.44 16.65
C SER A 36 5.10 37.17 17.50
N ALA A 37 3.88 36.70 17.78
CA ALA A 37 3.63 35.45 18.48
C ALA A 37 4.10 34.23 17.66
N VAL A 38 3.82 34.19 16.35
CA VAL A 38 4.34 33.15 15.44
C VAL A 38 5.87 33.13 15.46
N SER A 39 6.51 34.30 15.31
CA SER A 39 7.97 34.42 15.33
C SER A 39 8.57 33.94 16.65
N HIS A 40 7.94 34.27 17.78
CA HIS A 40 8.37 33.80 19.09
C HIS A 40 8.27 32.28 19.24
N ALA A 41 7.13 31.70 18.88
CA ALA A 41 6.91 30.26 18.94
C ALA A 41 7.93 29.46 18.11
N ILE A 42 8.26 29.96 16.92
CA ILE A 42 9.27 29.32 16.05
C ILE A 42 10.67 29.42 16.65
N ARG A 43 11.05 30.59 17.18
CA ARG A 43 12.34 30.78 17.85
C ARG A 43 12.49 29.85 19.05
N GLU A 44 11.44 29.67 19.83
CA GLU A 44 11.39 28.73 20.96
C GLU A 44 11.58 27.28 20.49
N LEU A 45 10.91 26.89 19.40
CA LEU A 45 11.05 25.56 18.81
C LEU A 45 12.48 25.30 18.31
N GLU A 46 13.05 26.25 17.56
CA GLU A 46 14.43 26.17 17.05
C GLU A 46 15.45 26.11 18.19
N ALA A 47 15.29 26.93 19.23
CA ALA A 47 16.16 26.93 20.41
C ALA A 47 16.12 25.59 21.15
N ARG A 48 14.93 24.98 21.28
CA ARG A 48 14.77 23.67 21.91
C ARG A 48 15.37 22.54 21.08
N LEU A 49 15.22 22.61 19.76
CA LEU A 49 15.78 21.61 18.84
C LEU A 49 17.30 21.78 18.61
N GLY A 50 17.85 22.95 18.94
CA GLY A 50 19.24 23.30 18.69
C GLY A 50 19.58 23.50 17.21
N VAL A 51 18.58 23.61 16.34
CA VAL A 51 18.74 23.76 14.88
C VAL A 51 17.74 24.76 14.31
N ALA A 52 18.16 25.52 13.31
CA ALA A 52 17.28 26.43 12.58
C ALA A 52 16.40 25.66 11.58
N LEU A 53 15.10 25.96 11.57
CA LEU A 53 14.12 25.35 10.68
C LEU A 53 13.82 26.23 9.46
N PHE A 54 14.07 27.54 9.56
CA PHE A 54 13.94 28.49 8.45
C PHE A 54 15.22 29.27 8.16
N HIS A 55 15.46 29.57 6.88
CA HIS A 55 16.42 30.59 6.47
C HIS A 55 15.83 31.98 6.76
N ARG A 56 16.62 32.83 7.42
CA ARG A 56 16.22 34.20 7.81
C ARG A 56 16.79 35.28 6.87
N GLU A 57 17.36 34.87 5.75
CA GLU A 57 18.01 35.76 4.79
C GLU A 57 17.13 35.92 3.54
N GLY A 58 16.71 37.17 3.25
CA GLY A 58 15.94 37.51 2.06
C GLY A 58 14.48 37.90 2.30
N ARG A 59 13.73 38.11 1.21
CA ARG A 59 12.30 38.52 1.22
C ARG A 59 11.33 37.33 1.38
N ALA A 60 11.79 36.09 1.22
CA ALA A 60 10.97 34.89 1.27
C ALA A 60 11.36 34.02 2.47
N LEU A 61 10.36 33.42 3.11
CA LEU A 61 10.57 32.45 4.19
C LEU A 61 10.77 31.07 3.57
N GLU A 62 11.97 30.52 3.72
CA GLU A 62 12.34 29.21 3.15
C GLU A 62 12.75 28.22 4.24
N LEU A 63 12.40 26.95 4.06
CA LEU A 63 12.79 25.88 4.97
C LEU A 63 14.26 25.50 4.79
N THR A 64 14.97 25.32 5.92
CA THR A 64 16.28 24.66 5.91
C THR A 64 16.13 23.18 5.59
N GLN A 65 17.25 22.47 5.38
CA GLN A 65 17.22 21.01 5.24
C GLN A 65 16.60 20.32 6.47
N ALA A 66 16.88 20.84 7.68
CA ALA A 66 16.26 20.36 8.92
C ALA A 66 14.75 20.64 8.95
N GLY A 67 14.31 21.83 8.49
CA GLY A 67 12.90 22.16 8.32
C GLY A 67 12.18 21.22 7.35
N LYS A 68 12.78 20.95 6.18
CA LYS A 68 12.24 20.00 5.19
C LYS A 68 12.14 18.57 5.73
N LEU A 69 13.12 18.15 6.52
CA LEU A 69 13.11 16.85 7.19
C LEU A 69 12.03 16.77 8.27
N TYR A 70 11.83 17.85 9.03
CA TYR A 70 10.93 17.85 10.18
C TYR A 70 9.45 18.06 9.82
N LEU A 71 9.18 18.81 8.75
CA LEU A 71 7.83 19.18 8.32
C LEU A 71 6.88 17.98 8.13
N PRO A 72 7.27 16.86 7.48
CA PRO A 72 6.38 15.70 7.35
C PRO A 72 5.90 15.17 8.70
N TYR A 73 6.80 15.03 9.68
CA TYR A 73 6.48 14.52 11.02
C TYR A 73 5.55 15.45 11.79
N VAL A 74 5.76 16.76 11.68
CA VAL A 74 4.88 17.76 12.33
C VAL A 74 3.50 17.80 11.69
N SER A 75 3.45 17.76 10.36
CA SER A 75 2.19 17.84 9.60
C SER A 75 1.30 16.63 9.93
N ASP A 76 1.89 15.44 9.94
CA ASP A 76 1.24 14.19 10.37
C ASP A 76 0.72 14.29 11.81
N ALA A 77 1.55 14.72 12.77
CA ALA A 77 1.12 14.85 14.16
C ALA A 77 -0.09 15.81 14.35
N ILE A 78 -0.13 16.93 13.62
CA ILE A 78 -1.26 17.86 13.62
C ILE A 78 -2.49 17.24 12.95
N ALA A 79 -2.31 16.50 11.85
CA ALA A 79 -3.40 15.80 11.16
C ALA A 79 -4.07 14.76 12.07
N ARG A 80 -3.28 13.99 12.83
CA ARG A 80 -3.78 13.02 13.82
C ARG A 80 -4.64 13.67 14.90
N LEU A 81 -4.20 14.81 15.44
CA LEU A 81 -4.97 15.55 16.44
C LEU A 81 -6.31 16.03 15.85
N ARG A 82 -6.30 16.59 14.63
CA ARG A 82 -7.54 16.99 13.94
C ARG A 82 -8.47 15.81 13.68
N ALA A 83 -7.93 14.65 13.31
CA ALA A 83 -8.72 13.43 13.13
C ALA A 83 -9.34 12.96 14.45
N GLY A 84 -8.61 13.04 15.55
CA GLY A 84 -9.12 12.80 16.90
C GLY A 84 -10.25 13.76 17.29
N ASP A 85 -10.08 15.06 17.06
CA ASP A 85 -11.09 16.08 17.32
C ASP A 85 -12.35 15.83 16.48
N GLN A 86 -12.20 15.52 15.19
CA GLN A 86 -13.33 15.19 14.32
C GLN A 86 -14.05 13.91 14.74
N ALA A 87 -13.31 12.90 15.20
CA ALA A 87 -13.89 11.67 15.72
C ALA A 87 -14.72 11.90 17.00
N LEU A 88 -14.33 12.87 17.82
CA LEU A 88 -15.11 13.30 18.99
C LEU A 88 -16.38 14.07 18.59
N LEU A 89 -16.30 14.90 17.56
CA LEU A 89 -17.37 15.82 17.16
C LEU A 89 -18.44 15.19 16.25
N ASP A 90 -18.10 14.16 15.46
CA ASP A 90 -19.06 13.40 14.63
C ASP A 90 -18.83 11.88 14.73
N PRO A 91 -19.21 11.26 15.86
CA PRO A 91 -19.03 9.83 16.09
C PRO A 91 -19.79 8.98 15.07
N THR A 92 -20.92 9.49 14.58
CA THR A 92 -21.83 8.74 13.71
C THR A 92 -21.31 8.63 12.28
N ARG A 93 -20.67 9.67 11.74
CA ARG A 93 -20.09 9.64 10.40
C ARG A 93 -18.81 8.83 10.35
N ARG A 94 -17.92 8.96 11.35
CA ARG A 94 -16.69 8.14 11.42
C ARG A 94 -17.00 6.65 11.60
N ALA A 95 -18.11 6.31 12.25
CA ALA A 95 -18.57 4.93 12.37
C ALA A 95 -19.06 4.32 11.02
N ARG A 96 -19.56 5.15 10.10
CA ARG A 96 -20.11 4.68 8.81
C ARG A 96 -19.10 4.68 7.67
N VAL A 97 -18.13 5.59 7.66
CA VAL A 97 -17.11 5.59 6.60
C VAL A 97 -16.05 4.53 6.90
N LEU A 98 -15.82 3.62 5.97
CA LEU A 98 -14.72 2.65 6.01
C LEU A 98 -13.72 2.98 4.90
N THR A 99 -12.55 3.47 5.27
CA THR A 99 -11.48 3.74 4.29
C THR A 99 -10.48 2.60 4.28
N VAL A 100 -10.35 1.95 3.13
CA VAL A 100 -9.48 0.78 2.91
C VAL A 100 -8.33 1.15 2.00
N SER A 101 -7.09 0.94 2.44
CA SER A 101 -5.92 1.12 1.59
C SER A 101 -5.36 -0.20 1.08
N VAL A 102 -5.13 -0.30 -0.23
CA VAL A 102 -4.63 -1.53 -0.85
C VAL A 102 -3.55 -1.21 -1.88
N SER A 103 -2.76 -2.20 -2.28
CA SER A 103 -1.86 -2.01 -3.43
C SER A 103 -2.69 -1.92 -4.72
N PRO A 104 -2.24 -1.17 -5.74
CA PRO A 104 -2.96 -1.06 -7.01
C PRO A 104 -3.27 -2.42 -7.65
N SER A 105 -2.30 -3.34 -7.61
CA SER A 105 -2.46 -4.69 -8.14
C SER A 105 -3.55 -5.49 -7.41
N PHE A 106 -3.63 -5.40 -6.08
CA PHE A 106 -4.67 -6.06 -5.30
C PHE A 106 -6.04 -5.42 -5.52
N ALA A 107 -6.10 -4.08 -5.59
CA ALA A 107 -7.32 -3.34 -5.91
C ALA A 107 -7.96 -3.84 -7.21
N ALA A 108 -7.17 -3.88 -8.28
CA ALA A 108 -7.65 -4.18 -9.62
C ALA A 108 -8.01 -5.66 -9.81
N LYS A 109 -7.13 -6.58 -9.35
CA LYS A 109 -7.25 -8.01 -9.68
C LYS A 109 -8.04 -8.81 -8.66
N TRP A 110 -8.04 -8.39 -7.39
CA TRP A 110 -8.66 -9.16 -6.31
C TRP A 110 -9.88 -8.45 -5.70
N LEU A 111 -9.74 -7.19 -5.27
CA LEU A 111 -10.75 -6.52 -4.46
C LEU A 111 -11.95 -5.99 -5.25
N ALA A 112 -11.71 -5.15 -6.27
CA ALA A 112 -12.78 -4.52 -7.04
C ALA A 112 -13.80 -5.52 -7.64
N PRO A 113 -13.39 -6.69 -8.16
CA PRO A 113 -14.33 -7.70 -8.65
C PRO A 113 -15.27 -8.30 -7.59
N ARG A 114 -14.90 -8.22 -6.32
CA ARG A 114 -15.63 -8.85 -5.19
C ARG A 114 -16.45 -7.83 -4.40
N LEU A 115 -16.16 -6.55 -4.54
CA LEU A 115 -16.66 -5.48 -3.68
C LEU A 115 -18.19 -5.39 -3.60
N GLY A 116 -18.90 -5.78 -4.67
CA GLY A 116 -20.36 -5.80 -4.68
C GLY A 116 -20.96 -6.64 -3.54
N SER A 117 -20.40 -7.82 -3.25
CA SER A 117 -20.91 -8.68 -2.17
C SER A 117 -20.74 -8.04 -0.79
N PHE A 118 -19.69 -7.25 -0.59
CA PHE A 118 -19.49 -6.50 0.65
C PHE A 118 -20.49 -5.35 0.80
N SER A 119 -20.66 -4.55 -0.26
CA SER A 119 -21.58 -3.41 -0.27
C SER A 119 -23.02 -3.84 -0.03
N ASP A 120 -23.47 -4.92 -0.66
CA ASP A 120 -24.82 -5.45 -0.49
C ASP A 120 -25.08 -5.94 0.95
N ALA A 121 -24.06 -6.52 1.60
CA ALA A 121 -24.15 -7.00 2.97
C ALA A 121 -23.99 -5.89 4.03
N ASN A 122 -23.50 -4.71 3.66
CA ASN A 122 -23.20 -3.60 4.58
C ASN A 122 -23.69 -2.24 4.03
N PRO A 123 -24.99 -2.07 3.77
CA PRO A 123 -25.54 -0.84 3.16
C PRO A 123 -25.43 0.39 4.07
N ASP A 124 -25.12 0.20 5.36
CA ASP A 124 -24.88 1.26 6.34
C ASP A 124 -23.48 1.88 6.27
N LEU A 125 -22.55 1.26 5.52
CA LEU A 125 -21.16 1.71 5.38
C LEU A 125 -20.92 2.46 4.07
N ASP A 126 -20.24 3.60 4.15
CA ASP A 126 -19.67 4.30 2.99
C ASP A 126 -18.23 3.84 2.79
N LEU A 127 -17.98 3.10 1.71
CA LEU A 127 -16.70 2.46 1.45
C LEU A 127 -15.81 3.32 0.55
N ARG A 128 -14.62 3.67 1.05
CA ARG A 128 -13.59 4.39 0.30
C ARG A 128 -12.38 3.52 0.06
N ILE A 129 -12.04 3.29 -1.20
CA ILE A 129 -10.85 2.50 -1.57
C ILE A 129 -9.73 3.44 -2.02
N SER A 130 -8.60 3.37 -1.32
CA SER A 130 -7.37 4.07 -1.70
C SER A 130 -6.34 3.07 -2.22
N ALA A 131 -6.11 3.10 -3.54
CA ALA A 131 -5.07 2.30 -4.19
C ALA A 131 -3.75 3.09 -4.20
N ALA A 132 -2.88 2.82 -3.22
CA ALA A 132 -1.62 3.54 -3.06
C ALA A 132 -0.44 2.56 -2.86
N PRO A 133 0.76 2.89 -3.39
CA PRO A 133 1.97 2.11 -3.13
C PRO A 133 2.34 2.10 -1.64
N GLN A 134 2.94 0.98 -1.25
CA GLN A 134 3.46 0.44 0.02
C GLN A 134 3.71 1.28 1.29
N HIS A 135 3.55 2.61 1.34
CA HIS A 135 3.57 3.30 2.63
C HIS A 135 2.29 3.00 3.41
N ILE A 136 2.44 2.18 4.45
CA ILE A 136 1.44 1.95 5.48
C ILE A 136 1.64 3.04 6.50
N ASP A 137 0.99 4.17 6.28
CA ASP A 137 0.93 5.20 7.28
C ASP A 137 -0.50 5.37 7.77
N PHE A 138 -0.87 4.58 8.80
CA PHE A 138 -2.11 4.77 9.58
C PHE A 138 -2.09 6.06 10.40
N SER A 139 -0.99 6.77 10.29
CA SER A 139 -0.64 7.92 11.09
C SER A 139 -1.13 9.19 10.39
N ASP A 140 -0.99 9.29 9.07
CA ASP A 140 -1.40 10.46 8.28
C ASP A 140 -2.74 10.29 7.52
N SER A 141 -3.51 9.22 7.75
CA SER A 141 -4.59 8.86 6.81
C SER A 141 -5.93 8.52 7.44
N GLU A 142 -7.00 8.93 6.75
CA GLU A 142 -8.37 8.48 7.04
C GLU A 142 -8.54 6.95 6.96
N ILE A 143 -7.48 6.18 6.64
CA ILE A 143 -7.44 4.73 6.44
C ILE A 143 -7.73 4.01 7.76
N ASP A 144 -8.78 3.21 7.75
CA ASP A 144 -9.18 2.38 8.87
C ASP A 144 -8.48 1.00 8.82
N VAL A 145 -8.29 0.46 7.62
CA VAL A 145 -7.70 -0.86 7.38
C VAL A 145 -6.92 -0.86 6.08
N ALA A 146 -5.86 -1.65 6.00
CA ALA A 146 -5.11 -1.84 4.77
C ALA A 146 -4.89 -3.30 4.42
N VAL A 147 -4.73 -3.60 3.13
CA VAL A 147 -4.27 -4.90 2.64
C VAL A 147 -2.92 -4.74 1.95
N ARG A 148 -1.91 -5.42 2.49
CA ARG A 148 -0.51 -5.20 2.14
C ARG A 148 0.22 -6.50 1.91
N HIS A 149 1.12 -6.47 0.94
CA HIS A 149 1.92 -7.62 0.57
C HIS A 149 3.28 -7.53 1.26
N GLY A 150 3.61 -8.51 2.09
CA GLY A 150 4.83 -8.52 2.90
C GLY A 150 4.96 -9.78 3.76
N ASP A 151 5.84 -9.70 4.75
CA ASP A 151 6.20 -10.78 5.67
C ASP A 151 5.27 -10.89 6.89
N GLY A 152 4.46 -9.87 7.16
CA GLY A 152 3.55 -9.86 8.30
C GLY A 152 4.10 -9.12 9.53
N ASP A 153 5.34 -8.65 9.49
CA ASP A 153 6.00 -8.07 10.66
C ASP A 153 5.79 -6.55 10.74
N TRP A 154 4.63 -6.17 11.30
CA TRP A 154 4.32 -4.78 11.65
C TRP A 154 4.01 -4.68 13.16
N PRO A 155 5.02 -4.47 14.03
CA PRO A 155 4.89 -4.63 15.49
C PRO A 155 3.80 -3.78 16.16
N GLN A 156 3.46 -2.63 15.57
CA GLN A 156 2.44 -1.71 16.11
C GLN A 156 1.03 -1.95 15.56
N LEU A 157 0.87 -2.88 14.62
CA LEU A 157 -0.39 -3.16 13.95
C LEU A 157 -0.95 -4.51 14.38
N SER A 158 -2.27 -4.64 14.26
CA SER A 158 -2.91 -5.95 14.19
C SER A 158 -2.71 -6.47 12.78
N CYS A 159 -2.18 -7.68 12.63
CA CYS A 159 -1.88 -8.31 11.35
C CYS A 159 -2.66 -9.63 11.26
N THR A 160 -3.49 -9.78 10.23
CA THR A 160 -4.20 -11.02 9.93
C THR A 160 -3.84 -11.47 8.52
N ARG A 161 -3.27 -12.67 8.39
CA ARG A 161 -2.87 -13.22 7.09
C ARG A 161 -4.12 -13.50 6.27
N LEU A 162 -4.21 -12.95 5.06
CA LEU A 162 -5.37 -13.12 4.19
C LEU A 162 -5.37 -14.48 3.49
N CYS A 163 -4.24 -14.82 2.86
CA CYS A 163 -4.07 -16.08 2.16
C CYS A 163 -2.59 -16.44 2.04
N GLU A 164 -2.30 -17.72 1.84
CA GLU A 164 -1.00 -18.17 1.38
C GLU A 164 -0.91 -17.97 -0.14
N GLU A 165 0.24 -17.51 -0.63
CA GLU A 165 0.44 -17.28 -2.05
C GLU A 165 1.44 -18.27 -2.64
N THR A 166 1.13 -18.76 -3.84
CA THR A 166 2.10 -19.39 -4.73
C THR A 166 2.39 -18.51 -5.94
N MET A 167 3.56 -18.73 -6.56
CA MET A 167 3.98 -18.14 -7.82
C MET A 167 4.18 -19.21 -8.89
N PHE A 168 3.63 -18.96 -10.06
CA PHE A 168 3.72 -19.86 -11.20
C PHE A 168 3.64 -19.11 -12.54
N PRO A 169 4.16 -19.70 -13.63
CA PRO A 169 4.04 -19.15 -14.97
C PRO A 169 2.57 -19.08 -15.42
N VAL A 170 2.20 -18.01 -16.10
CA VAL A 170 0.90 -17.83 -16.78
C VAL A 170 1.11 -17.16 -18.13
N CYS A 171 0.22 -17.44 -19.07
CA CYS A 171 0.21 -16.82 -20.39
C CYS A 171 -1.21 -16.82 -20.97
N SER A 172 -1.44 -16.07 -22.06
CA SER A 172 -2.66 -16.20 -22.85
C SER A 172 -2.80 -17.63 -23.41
N PRO A 173 -3.99 -18.26 -23.37
CA PRO A 173 -4.23 -19.55 -24.00
C PRO A 173 -3.84 -19.61 -25.49
N ALA A 174 -3.84 -18.46 -26.18
CA ALA A 174 -3.42 -18.36 -27.57
C ALA A 174 -1.94 -18.75 -27.78
N LEU A 175 -1.06 -18.41 -26.82
CA LEU A 175 0.36 -18.77 -26.87
C LEU A 175 0.59 -20.27 -26.72
N LEU A 176 -0.37 -21.00 -26.15
CA LEU A 176 -0.32 -22.44 -26.02
C LEU A 176 -0.76 -23.19 -27.29
N LYS A 177 -1.19 -22.52 -28.35
CA LYS A 177 -1.52 -23.19 -29.61
C LYS A 177 -0.26 -23.58 -30.42
N GLY A 178 0.89 -22.99 -30.09
CA GLY A 178 2.19 -23.30 -30.70
C GLY A 178 3.04 -24.30 -29.91
N LYS A 179 4.37 -24.21 -30.04
CA LYS A 179 5.32 -25.02 -29.25
C LYS A 179 5.23 -24.64 -27.77
N ARG A 180 4.65 -25.53 -26.97
CA ARG A 180 4.51 -25.35 -25.52
C ARG A 180 5.83 -25.67 -24.81
N PRO A 181 6.27 -24.85 -23.83
CA PRO A 181 7.30 -25.29 -22.90
C PRO A 181 6.76 -26.51 -22.14
N ARG A 182 7.62 -27.52 -21.92
CA ARG A 182 7.28 -28.73 -21.18
C ARG A 182 7.90 -28.74 -19.80
N THR A 183 9.01 -28.02 -19.64
CA THR A 183 9.75 -27.91 -18.39
C THR A 183 10.18 -26.46 -18.15
N PRO A 184 10.54 -26.10 -16.91
CA PRO A 184 11.15 -24.81 -16.60
C PRO A 184 12.37 -24.46 -17.48
N ALA A 185 13.12 -25.46 -17.94
CA ALA A 185 14.30 -25.28 -18.79
C ALA A 185 13.97 -24.79 -20.21
N ASP A 186 12.71 -24.89 -20.64
CA ASP A 186 12.24 -24.42 -21.95
C ASP A 186 11.86 -22.92 -21.95
N LEU A 187 11.78 -22.29 -20.77
CA LEU A 187 11.37 -20.88 -20.65
C LEU A 187 12.44 -19.87 -21.06
N PRO A 188 13.74 -20.05 -20.73
CA PRO A 188 14.77 -19.12 -21.19
C PRO A 188 14.81 -19.03 -22.73
N GLY A 189 14.84 -17.80 -23.24
CA GLY A 189 14.77 -17.50 -24.68
C GLY A 189 13.36 -17.24 -25.21
N LEU A 190 12.31 -17.52 -24.43
CA LEU A 190 10.95 -17.04 -24.71
C LEU A 190 10.79 -15.58 -24.26
N ASN A 191 9.69 -14.95 -24.68
CA ASN A 191 9.36 -13.60 -24.19
C ASN A 191 8.78 -13.69 -22.77
N LEU A 192 9.58 -13.28 -21.79
CA LEU A 192 9.22 -13.31 -20.37
C LEU A 192 8.82 -11.91 -19.92
N ILE A 193 7.67 -11.79 -19.28
CA ILE A 193 7.18 -10.52 -18.74
C ILE A 193 7.69 -10.40 -17.30
N HIS A 194 8.25 -9.25 -16.99
CA HIS A 194 8.95 -8.98 -15.74
C HIS A 194 8.15 -8.05 -14.82
N HIS A 195 8.14 -8.33 -13.53
CA HIS A 195 7.70 -7.38 -12.50
C HIS A 195 8.94 -6.67 -11.96
N ARG A 196 9.12 -5.40 -12.35
CA ARG A 196 10.26 -4.50 -12.06
C ARG A 196 11.58 -4.94 -12.71
N ASN A 197 11.97 -6.20 -12.57
CA ASN A 197 13.22 -6.73 -13.10
C ASN A 197 13.14 -8.27 -13.31
N ALA A 198 14.29 -8.89 -13.62
CA ALA A 198 14.40 -10.32 -13.88
C ALA A 198 14.57 -11.21 -12.64
N ASP A 199 14.64 -10.65 -11.43
CA ASP A 199 15.04 -11.40 -10.22
C ASP A 199 14.03 -12.47 -9.85
N ALA A 200 12.73 -12.19 -9.96
CA ALA A 200 11.68 -13.17 -9.71
C ALA A 200 11.79 -14.39 -10.65
N TRP A 201 12.09 -14.16 -11.93
CA TRP A 201 12.31 -15.23 -12.90
C TRP A 201 13.57 -16.03 -12.58
N ARG A 202 14.69 -15.36 -12.24
CA ARG A 202 15.93 -16.04 -11.84
C ARG A 202 15.71 -16.93 -10.62
N ALA A 203 15.06 -16.41 -9.58
CA ALA A 203 14.79 -17.14 -8.35
C ALA A 203 13.86 -18.35 -8.58
N TRP A 204 12.82 -18.17 -9.39
CA TRP A 204 11.89 -19.26 -9.73
C TRP A 204 12.58 -20.35 -10.55
N LEU A 205 13.35 -20.00 -11.59
CA LEU A 205 14.06 -20.96 -12.44
C LEU A 205 15.16 -21.72 -11.66
N ALA A 206 15.94 -21.01 -10.84
CA ALA A 206 16.99 -21.62 -10.02
C ALA A 206 16.44 -22.70 -9.08
N ALA A 207 15.23 -22.50 -8.57
CA ALA A 207 14.56 -23.47 -7.72
C ALA A 207 14.19 -24.79 -8.41
N PHE A 208 14.10 -24.78 -9.73
CA PHE A 208 13.90 -25.97 -10.57
C PHE A 208 15.21 -26.41 -11.24
N GLY A 209 16.36 -25.99 -10.71
CA GLY A 209 17.68 -26.37 -11.23
C GLY A 209 18.10 -25.68 -12.53
N VAL A 210 17.38 -24.63 -12.95
CA VAL A 210 17.66 -23.91 -14.21
C VAL A 210 18.42 -22.63 -13.92
N ASN A 211 19.68 -22.59 -14.33
CA ASN A 211 20.49 -21.36 -14.29
C ASN A 211 20.56 -20.74 -15.69
N ALA A 212 19.82 -19.65 -15.90
CA ALA A 212 19.72 -18.97 -17.19
C ALA A 212 20.53 -17.66 -17.18
N PRO A 213 21.34 -17.39 -18.22
CA PRO A 213 22.06 -16.11 -18.30
C PRO A 213 21.06 -14.96 -18.50
N ALA A 214 21.40 -13.76 -18.03
CA ALA A 214 20.51 -12.59 -18.12
C ALA A 214 19.96 -12.33 -19.53
N ARG A 215 20.80 -12.58 -20.56
CA ARG A 215 20.42 -12.45 -21.97
C ARG A 215 19.34 -13.43 -22.45
N ALA A 216 19.03 -14.47 -21.69
CA ALA A 216 17.98 -15.44 -21.99
C ALA A 216 16.67 -15.13 -21.22
N LEU A 217 16.68 -14.15 -20.32
CA LEU A 217 15.52 -13.68 -19.57
C LEU A 217 15.10 -12.31 -20.10
N ARG A 218 14.67 -12.25 -21.36
CA ARG A 218 14.29 -11.00 -22.03
C ARG A 218 12.79 -10.82 -22.05
N GLY A 219 12.38 -9.57 -22.08
CA GLY A 219 11.02 -9.13 -22.35
C GLY A 219 10.69 -7.83 -21.60
N PRO A 220 9.45 -7.36 -21.68
CA PRO A 220 9.05 -6.09 -21.08
C PRO A 220 9.01 -6.19 -19.54
N SER A 221 9.24 -5.07 -18.87
CA SER A 221 9.13 -4.93 -17.42
C SER A 221 8.07 -3.90 -17.03
N PHE A 222 7.24 -4.25 -16.06
CA PHE A 222 6.20 -3.39 -15.51
C PHE A 222 6.40 -3.18 -14.01
N SER A 223 6.03 -2.01 -13.51
CA SER A 223 6.14 -1.64 -12.09
C SER A 223 5.09 -2.33 -11.20
N GLU A 224 3.97 -2.75 -11.78
CA GLU A 224 2.81 -3.32 -11.09
C GLU A 224 2.50 -4.72 -11.60
N MET A 225 2.13 -5.62 -10.68
CA MET A 225 1.81 -7.01 -10.99
C MET A 225 0.51 -7.15 -11.80
N SER A 226 -0.47 -6.26 -11.61
CA SER A 226 -1.67 -6.23 -12.45
C SER A 226 -1.34 -6.02 -13.92
N LEU A 227 -0.42 -5.10 -14.24
CA LEU A 227 0.01 -4.83 -15.61
C LEU A 227 0.76 -6.00 -16.24
N VAL A 228 1.59 -6.70 -15.45
CA VAL A 228 2.25 -7.95 -15.90
C VAL A 228 1.21 -9.01 -16.27
N ILE A 229 0.17 -9.17 -15.46
CA ILE A 229 -0.93 -10.11 -15.69
C ILE A 229 -1.72 -9.70 -16.94
N ASP A 230 -2.04 -8.42 -17.10
CA ASP A 230 -2.76 -7.89 -18.27
C ASP A 230 -1.95 -8.05 -19.57
N ALA A 231 -0.64 -7.84 -19.52
CA ALA A 231 0.25 -8.10 -20.65
C ALA A 231 0.28 -9.60 -21.04
N ALA A 232 0.25 -10.50 -20.05
CA ALA A 232 0.15 -11.93 -20.30
C ALA A 232 -1.21 -12.32 -20.92
N ILE A 233 -2.31 -11.74 -20.45
CA ILE A 233 -3.65 -11.90 -21.05
C ILE A 233 -3.64 -11.44 -22.51
N ALA A 234 -3.02 -10.30 -22.78
CA ALA A 234 -2.88 -9.73 -24.13
C ALA A 234 -1.93 -10.55 -25.05
N GLY A 235 -1.40 -11.68 -24.58
CA GLY A 235 -0.56 -12.57 -25.39
C GLY A 235 0.85 -12.04 -25.61
N GLN A 236 1.31 -11.07 -24.81
CA GLN A 236 2.62 -10.48 -24.97
C GLN A 236 3.74 -11.39 -24.49
N GLY A 237 3.46 -12.48 -23.77
CA GLY A 237 4.49 -13.41 -23.31
C GLY A 237 4.04 -14.24 -22.12
N ILE A 238 5.02 -14.82 -21.44
CA ILE A 238 4.81 -15.61 -20.22
C ILE A 238 5.18 -14.75 -19.02
N ALA A 239 4.30 -14.65 -18.04
CA ALA A 239 4.52 -13.95 -16.78
C ALA A 239 4.66 -14.93 -15.62
N LEU A 240 5.44 -14.58 -14.60
CA LEU A 240 5.26 -15.17 -13.27
C LEU A 240 4.17 -14.39 -12.55
N ALA A 241 3.05 -15.04 -12.28
CA ALA A 241 1.96 -14.42 -11.53
C ALA A 241 1.83 -15.03 -10.15
N ARG A 242 1.17 -14.29 -9.27
CA ARG A 242 0.78 -14.75 -7.93
C ARG A 242 -0.62 -15.33 -7.97
N SER A 243 -0.80 -16.46 -7.31
CA SER A 243 -2.07 -17.20 -7.20
C SER A 243 -3.27 -16.29 -6.92
N ALA A 244 -3.22 -15.46 -5.88
CA ALA A 244 -4.32 -14.57 -5.49
C ALA A 244 -4.76 -13.63 -6.63
N LEU A 245 -3.81 -13.06 -7.37
CA LEU A 245 -4.12 -12.08 -8.42
C LEU A 245 -4.48 -12.73 -9.76
N ALA A 246 -4.00 -13.95 -10.03
CA ALA A 246 -4.25 -14.66 -11.28
C ALA A 246 -5.51 -15.55 -11.24
N ASP A 247 -6.02 -15.92 -10.06
CA ASP A 247 -7.13 -16.88 -9.90
C ASP A 247 -8.32 -16.58 -10.81
N ARG A 248 -8.81 -15.34 -10.77
CA ARG A 248 -9.98 -14.94 -11.57
C ARG A 248 -9.73 -15.13 -13.06
N ASP A 249 -8.59 -14.63 -13.54
CA ASP A 249 -8.23 -14.67 -14.96
C ASP A 249 -8.01 -16.12 -15.46
N LEU A 250 -7.53 -17.01 -14.59
CA LEU A 250 -7.43 -18.44 -14.85
C LEU A 250 -8.81 -19.11 -14.92
N ARG A 251 -9.69 -18.86 -13.95
CA ARG A 251 -11.05 -19.43 -13.91
C ARG A 251 -11.90 -18.98 -15.10
N GLU A 252 -11.71 -17.74 -15.54
CA GLU A 252 -12.39 -17.19 -16.71
C GLU A 252 -11.73 -17.62 -18.04
N GLY A 253 -10.64 -18.38 -18.00
CA GLY A 253 -9.93 -18.86 -19.19
C GLY A 253 -9.21 -17.75 -19.98
N ARG A 254 -9.02 -16.57 -19.38
CA ARG A 254 -8.22 -15.47 -19.97
C ARG A 254 -6.72 -15.71 -19.83
N LEU A 255 -6.33 -16.46 -18.80
CA LEU A 255 -4.98 -17.00 -18.62
C LEU A 255 -5.01 -18.52 -18.62
N ALA A 256 -3.87 -19.10 -18.97
CA ALA A 256 -3.57 -20.51 -18.83
C ALA A 256 -2.17 -20.69 -18.23
N ARG A 257 -2.00 -21.77 -17.47
CA ARG A 257 -0.69 -22.20 -16.95
C ARG A 257 0.04 -22.97 -18.06
N PRO A 258 1.20 -22.49 -18.56
CA PRO A 258 2.00 -23.22 -19.53
C PRO A 258 2.72 -24.42 -18.90
N LEU A 259 2.89 -24.40 -17.57
CA LEU A 259 3.63 -25.37 -16.77
C LEU A 259 2.86 -25.69 -15.48
N ALA A 260 3.02 -26.89 -14.94
CA ALA A 260 2.37 -27.32 -13.70
C ALA A 260 3.16 -26.84 -12.46
N GLU A 261 4.45 -26.58 -12.63
CA GLU A 261 5.38 -26.15 -11.60
C GLU A 261 4.94 -24.84 -10.94
N GLU A 262 4.97 -24.83 -9.61
CA GLU A 262 4.67 -23.66 -8.78
C GLU A 262 5.56 -23.66 -7.54
N ARG A 263 5.71 -22.49 -6.92
CA ARG A 263 6.45 -22.33 -5.66
C ARG A 263 5.68 -21.49 -4.67
N PRO A 264 5.82 -21.73 -3.36
CA PRO A 264 5.41 -20.76 -2.36
C PRO A 264 6.04 -19.39 -2.66
N ALA A 265 5.23 -18.34 -2.61
CA ALA A 265 5.71 -16.98 -2.67
C ALA A 265 6.43 -16.64 -1.35
N PRO A 266 7.49 -15.82 -1.37
CA PRO A 266 8.21 -15.44 -0.16
C PRO A 266 7.40 -14.52 0.77
N PHE A 267 6.29 -13.97 0.29
CA PHE A 267 5.44 -13.00 0.98
C PHE A 267 3.97 -13.35 0.73
N ALA A 268 3.10 -12.78 1.54
CA ALA A 268 1.65 -12.98 1.45
C ALA A 268 0.92 -11.63 1.56
N TYR A 269 -0.37 -11.64 1.27
CA TYR A 269 -1.26 -10.53 1.61
C TYR A 269 -1.70 -10.61 3.07
N TRP A 270 -1.62 -9.47 3.75
CA TRP A 270 -2.00 -9.28 5.14
C TRP A 270 -3.02 -8.15 5.25
N ILE A 271 -4.06 -8.39 6.04
CA ILE A 271 -4.99 -7.37 6.52
C ILE A 271 -4.33 -6.73 7.74
N VAL A 272 -4.12 -5.41 7.70
CA VAL A 272 -3.46 -4.68 8.76
C VAL A 272 -4.29 -3.48 9.20
N CYS A 273 -4.30 -3.19 10.50
CA CYS A 273 -4.93 -2.01 11.09
C CYS A 273 -4.30 -1.68 12.45
N PRO A 274 -4.50 -0.48 13.02
CA PRO A 274 -4.07 -0.17 14.37
C PRO A 274 -4.69 -1.13 15.39
N LYS A 275 -3.90 -1.66 16.33
CA LYS A 275 -4.37 -2.62 17.34
C LYS A 275 -5.64 -2.17 18.10
N PRO A 276 -5.77 -0.91 18.55
CA PRO A 276 -6.98 -0.46 19.24
C PRO A 276 -8.24 -0.44 18.37
N SER A 277 -8.07 -0.43 17.05
CA SER A 277 -9.15 -0.33 16.07
C SER A 277 -9.60 -1.67 15.51
N ALA A 278 -8.84 -2.76 15.77
CA ALA A 278 -9.06 -4.08 15.18
C ALA A 278 -10.49 -4.64 15.42
N GLU A 279 -11.07 -4.32 16.57
CA GLU A 279 -12.41 -4.80 16.98
C GLU A 279 -13.52 -3.77 16.73
N LEU A 280 -13.23 -2.66 16.05
CA LEU A 280 -14.29 -1.76 15.60
C LEU A 280 -15.20 -2.51 14.61
N PRO A 281 -16.54 -2.43 14.75
CA PRO A 281 -17.46 -3.22 13.94
C PRO A 281 -17.24 -3.13 12.43
N LYS A 282 -16.97 -1.92 11.90
CA LYS A 282 -16.71 -1.71 10.46
C LYS A 282 -15.43 -2.41 9.97
N ILE A 283 -14.37 -2.46 10.79
CA ILE A 283 -13.10 -3.10 10.45
C ILE A 283 -13.24 -4.62 10.55
N ALA A 284 -13.86 -5.11 11.63
CA ALA A 284 -14.13 -6.54 11.83
C ALA A 284 -14.98 -7.12 10.68
N ARG A 285 -16.09 -6.44 10.32
CA ARG A 285 -16.94 -6.84 9.18
C ARG A 285 -16.15 -6.97 7.88
N PHE A 286 -15.30 -5.99 7.56
CA PHE A 286 -14.50 -6.03 6.34
C PHE A 286 -13.40 -7.10 6.38
N ARG A 287 -12.70 -7.24 7.51
CA ARG A 287 -11.71 -8.30 7.72
C ARG A 287 -12.32 -9.68 7.52
N ASP A 288 -13.46 -9.94 8.16
CA ASP A 288 -14.10 -11.25 8.15
C ASP A 288 -14.66 -11.56 6.75
N TRP A 289 -15.19 -10.56 6.05
CA TRP A 289 -15.57 -10.68 4.65
C TRP A 289 -14.37 -11.00 3.74
N LEU A 290 -13.24 -10.30 3.89
CA LEU A 290 -12.03 -10.59 3.12
C LEU A 290 -11.55 -12.03 3.32
N LEU A 291 -11.55 -12.51 4.57
CA LEU A 291 -11.17 -13.89 4.89
C LEU A 291 -12.13 -14.90 4.28
N ALA A 292 -13.43 -14.62 4.27
CA ALA A 292 -14.43 -15.47 3.62
C ALA A 292 -14.25 -15.54 2.09
N GLU A 293 -13.97 -14.41 1.45
CA GLU A 293 -13.67 -14.33 0.00
C GLU A 293 -12.35 -14.99 -0.39
N ALA A 294 -11.36 -14.98 0.53
CA ALA A 294 -10.06 -15.63 0.34
C ALA A 294 -10.07 -17.13 0.64
N ALA A 295 -11.10 -17.63 1.33
CA ALA A 295 -11.20 -19.04 1.65
C ALA A 295 -11.27 -19.89 0.38
N PRO A 296 -10.56 -21.04 0.32
CA PRO A 296 -10.63 -21.92 -0.84
C PRO A 296 -12.09 -22.37 -1.04
N ALA A 297 -12.55 -22.33 -2.30
CA ALA A 297 -13.90 -22.79 -2.64
C ALA A 297 -14.10 -24.21 -2.09
N LYS A 298 -15.08 -24.39 -1.19
CA LYS A 298 -15.42 -25.72 -0.67
C LYS A 298 -15.66 -26.64 -1.88
N PRO A 299 -15.02 -27.82 -1.94
CA PRO A 299 -15.24 -28.73 -3.05
C PRO A 299 -16.74 -29.02 -3.13
N LYS A 300 -17.36 -28.70 -4.27
CA LYS A 300 -18.73 -29.13 -4.55
C LYS A 300 -18.74 -30.65 -4.38
N ARG A 301 -19.39 -31.15 -3.33
CA ARG A 301 -19.69 -32.58 -3.19
C ARG A 301 -20.41 -32.98 -4.47
N ARG A 302 -19.72 -33.69 -5.36
CA ARG A 302 -20.35 -34.35 -6.50
C ARG A 302 -21.35 -35.32 -5.89
N ARG A 303 -22.65 -35.06 -6.09
CA ARG A 303 -23.70 -36.06 -5.95
C ARG A 303 -23.68 -36.93 -7.21
#